data_AF-A0AB36Z1G1-F1
#
_entry.id   AF-A0AB36Z1G1-F1
#
_cell.length_a   1.000
_cell.length_b   1.000
_cell.length_c   1.000
_cell.angle_alpha   90.00
_cell.angle_beta   90.00
_cell.angle_gamma   90.00
#
_symmetry.space_group_name_H-M   'P 1'
#
loop_
_entity.id
_entity.type
_entity.pdbx_description
1 polymer ?
#
loop_
_entity_poly.entity_id
_entity_poly.type
_entity_poly.pdbx_seq_one_letter_code
_entity_poly.pdbx_strand_id
1 'polypeptide(L)'
;LALWKIKLTRKRIFLFFIFYFFVLFVANYIGIFESLTEYREGFENELQGGSNLGLDFSNSAMFLPNFILSALGQLFGLYLVNPFAVLLFVIETIPILFMLFYILKNIKYADSFIRFLSIFFVLYASVWLIGNDNLGTAVRLRMYNYLVVYIAFFYILQARFKLNASRKKLV
;
A
#
# COMPACT_ATOMS: atom_id res chain seq x y z
N LEU A 1 15.08 -14.41 -3.91
CA LEU A 1 14.96 -13.16 -4.72
C LEU A 1 14.56 -13.44 -6.20
N ALA A 2 13.49 -14.21 -6.45
CA ALA A 2 13.05 -14.60 -7.82
C ALA A 2 11.65 -14.07 -8.21
N LEU A 3 10.95 -13.39 -7.31
CA LEU A 3 9.55 -13.00 -7.45
C LEU A 3 9.31 -12.01 -8.60
N TRP A 4 10.29 -11.16 -8.95
CA TRP A 4 10.14 -10.20 -10.06
C TRP A 4 10.06 -10.86 -11.44
N LYS A 5 10.53 -12.11 -11.59
CA LYS A 5 10.51 -12.82 -12.89
C LYS A 5 9.12 -13.38 -13.21
N ILE A 6 8.26 -13.50 -12.21
CA ILE A 6 6.91 -14.07 -12.35
C ILE A 6 6.02 -13.07 -13.08
N LYS A 7 5.43 -13.49 -14.20
CA LYS A 7 4.38 -12.70 -14.88
C LYS A 7 3.16 -12.57 -13.96
N LEU A 8 2.90 -11.35 -13.50
CA LEU A 8 1.70 -11.00 -12.73
C LEU A 8 0.48 -11.01 -13.64
N THR A 9 -0.43 -11.95 -13.40
CA THR A 9 -1.79 -11.95 -13.95
C THR A 9 -2.77 -11.58 -12.84
N ARG A 10 -4.00 -11.14 -13.17
CA ARG A 10 -5.00 -10.77 -12.15
C ARG A 10 -5.24 -11.89 -11.13
N LYS A 11 -5.37 -13.14 -11.59
CA LYS A 11 -5.53 -14.32 -10.71
C LYS A 11 -4.33 -14.53 -9.80
N ARG A 12 -3.11 -14.35 -10.31
CA ARG A 12 -1.88 -14.50 -9.52
C ARG A 12 -1.71 -13.39 -8.50
N ILE A 13 -2.07 -12.14 -8.85
CA ILE A 13 -2.06 -11.03 -7.88
C ILE A 13 -3.00 -11.35 -6.73
N PHE A 14 -4.22 -11.81 -7.03
CA PHE A 14 -5.17 -12.19 -5.99
C PHE A 14 -4.64 -13.33 -5.10
N LEU A 15 -4.05 -14.37 -5.70
CA LEU A 15 -3.42 -15.47 -4.94
C LEU A 15 -2.25 -14.98 -4.08
N PHE A 16 -1.35 -14.16 -4.64
CA PHE A 16 -0.23 -13.59 -3.89
C PHE A 16 -0.70 -12.68 -2.77
N PHE A 17 -1.79 -11.93 -2.99
CA PHE A 17 -2.40 -11.10 -1.96
C PHE A 17 -2.91 -11.96 -0.79
N ILE A 18 -3.71 -12.99 -1.05
CA ILE A 18 -4.19 -13.92 -0.01
C ILE A 18 -3.01 -14.55 0.73
N PHE A 19 -2.04 -15.08 -0.03
CA PHE A 19 -0.86 -15.72 0.56
C PHE A 19 -0.05 -14.74 1.41
N TYR A 20 0.11 -13.51 0.96
CA TYR A 20 0.84 -12.48 1.70
C TYR A 20 0.14 -12.12 3.00
N PHE A 21 -1.19 -11.94 2.98
CA PHE A 21 -1.98 -11.72 4.19
C PHE A 21 -1.91 -12.89 5.17
N PHE A 22 -1.90 -14.12 4.67
CA PHE A 22 -1.68 -15.30 5.49
C PHE A 22 -0.29 -15.29 6.14
N VAL A 23 0.76 -14.94 5.39
CA VAL A 23 2.12 -14.80 5.93
C VAL A 23 2.19 -13.71 7.00
N LEU A 24 1.55 -12.55 6.79
CA LEU A 24 1.50 -11.49 7.81
C LEU A 24 0.78 -11.95 9.08
N PHE A 25 -0.35 -12.66 8.95
CA PHE A 25 -1.07 -13.20 10.09
C PHE A 25 -0.21 -14.19 10.88
N VAL A 26 0.43 -15.15 10.20
CA VAL A 26 1.32 -16.12 10.85
C VAL A 26 2.50 -15.40 11.51
N ALA A 27 3.13 -14.43 10.84
CA ALA A 27 4.24 -13.66 11.38
C ALA A 27 3.84 -12.90 12.66
N ASN A 28 2.64 -12.32 12.69
CA ASN A 28 2.10 -11.70 13.91
C ASN A 28 1.86 -12.73 15.02
N TYR A 29 1.27 -13.88 14.68
CA TYR A 29 0.95 -14.93 15.66
C TYR A 29 2.20 -15.50 16.35
N ILE A 30 3.34 -15.56 15.65
CA ILE A 30 4.62 -16.04 16.20
C ILE A 30 5.49 -14.91 16.80
N GLY A 31 4.97 -13.68 16.91
CA GLY A 31 5.66 -12.57 17.57
C GLY A 31 6.72 -11.84 16.74
N ILE A 32 6.83 -12.06 15.42
CA ILE A 32 7.83 -11.35 14.58
C ILE A 32 7.64 -9.83 14.62
N PHE A 33 6.41 -9.36 14.84
CA PHE A 33 6.09 -7.94 14.85
C PHE A 33 6.07 -7.32 16.25
N GLU A 34 6.46 -8.03 17.31
CA GLU A 34 6.46 -7.51 18.69
C GLU A 34 7.19 -6.17 18.81
N SER A 35 8.40 -6.05 18.26
CA SER A 35 9.14 -4.78 18.30
C SER A 35 8.44 -3.64 17.53
N LEU A 36 7.65 -3.96 16.50
CA LEU A 36 6.87 -2.95 15.77
C LEU A 36 5.60 -2.57 16.53
N THR A 37 4.94 -3.52 17.19
CA THR A 37 3.74 -3.27 18.00
C THR A 37 4.08 -2.52 19.29
N GLU A 38 5.21 -2.84 19.94
CA GLU A 38 5.72 -2.08 21.08
C GLU A 38 6.06 -0.64 20.69
N TYR A 39 6.73 -0.43 19.54
CA TYR A 39 6.99 0.92 19.03
C TYR A 39 5.68 1.68 18.75
N ARG A 40 4.65 0.98 18.26
CA ARG A 40 3.32 1.55 18.03
C ARG A 40 2.63 1.98 19.34
N GLU A 41 2.69 1.15 20.37
CA GLU A 41 2.10 1.42 21.69
C GLU A 41 2.72 2.67 22.36
N GLY A 42 3.98 2.98 22.07
CA GLY A 42 4.60 4.24 22.49
C GLY A 42 3.83 5.50 22.03
N PHE A 43 3.11 5.43 20.91
CA PHE A 43 2.27 6.55 20.46
C PHE A 43 0.95 6.71 21.26
N GLU A 44 0.44 5.64 21.86
CA GLU A 44 -0.76 5.68 22.71
C GLU A 44 -0.43 6.14 24.14
N ASN A 45 0.68 5.64 24.70
CA ASN A 45 1.01 5.83 26.11
C ASN A 45 1.79 7.12 26.41
N GLU A 46 2.64 7.61 25.50
CA GLU A 46 3.54 8.75 25.77
C GLU A 46 3.20 10.03 24.97
N LEU A 47 2.41 9.92 23.90
CA LEU A 47 2.14 11.00 22.96
C LEU A 47 0.64 11.34 22.86
N GLN A 48 0.02 11.73 23.98
CA GLN A 48 -1.37 12.24 24.04
C GLN A 48 -1.65 13.50 23.18
N GLY A 49 -0.67 14.00 22.41
CA GLY A 49 -0.79 15.21 21.58
C GLY A 49 -1.03 14.96 20.07
N GLY A 50 -1.10 13.70 19.61
CA GLY A 50 -1.21 13.36 18.18
C GLY A 50 -2.60 12.91 17.72
N SER A 51 -2.93 13.16 16.45
CA SER A 51 -4.08 12.50 15.80
C SER A 51 -3.70 11.07 15.47
N ASN A 52 -4.13 10.12 16.30
CA ASN A 52 -3.83 8.70 16.21
C ASN A 52 -5.09 7.90 15.84
N LEU A 53 -4.96 6.68 15.29
CA LEU A 53 -6.12 5.83 14.99
C LEU A 53 -6.57 4.99 16.19
N GLY A 54 -5.70 4.72 17.16
CA GLY A 54 -6.01 3.92 18.35
C GLY A 54 -6.26 2.45 18.03
N LEU A 55 -5.54 1.89 17.06
CA LEU A 55 -5.67 0.48 16.68
C LEU A 55 -4.63 -0.36 17.43
N ASP A 56 -5.11 -1.36 18.16
CA ASP A 56 -4.30 -2.31 18.91
C ASP A 56 -4.01 -3.59 18.10
N PHE A 57 -2.74 -3.94 17.94
CA PHE A 57 -2.31 -5.14 17.20
C PHE A 57 -1.90 -6.32 18.10
N SER A 58 -1.99 -6.17 19.43
CA SER A 58 -1.65 -7.20 20.42
C SER A 58 -2.53 -8.45 20.29
N ASN A 59 -3.80 -8.27 19.96
CA ASN A 59 -4.72 -9.38 19.73
C ASN A 59 -4.55 -9.95 18.31
N SER A 60 -3.96 -11.14 18.22
CA SER A 60 -3.74 -11.87 16.97
C SER A 60 -5.01 -12.07 16.13
N ALA A 61 -6.19 -12.23 16.74
CA ALA A 61 -7.45 -12.36 16.00
C ALA A 61 -7.91 -11.04 15.35
N MET A 62 -7.56 -9.91 15.98
CA MET A 62 -7.89 -8.56 15.50
C MET A 62 -6.84 -7.98 14.56
N PHE A 63 -5.69 -8.64 14.41
CA PHE A 63 -4.60 -8.21 13.54
C PHE A 63 -5.08 -7.86 12.13
N LEU A 64 -5.85 -8.76 11.49
CA LEU A 64 -6.29 -8.57 10.12
C LEU A 64 -7.31 -7.40 9.96
N PRO A 65 -8.40 -7.34 10.75
CA PRO A 65 -9.26 -6.16 10.78
C PRO A 65 -8.51 -4.85 11.03
N ASN A 66 -7.60 -4.83 12.00
CA ASN A 66 -6.87 -3.62 12.37
C ASN A 66 -5.84 -3.23 11.29
N PHE A 67 -5.22 -4.20 10.64
CA PHE A 67 -4.36 -3.92 9.48
C PHE A 67 -5.15 -3.30 8.32
N ILE A 68 -6.36 -3.79 8.05
CA ILE A 68 -7.25 -3.23 7.02
C ILE A 68 -7.66 -1.81 7.39
N LEU A 69 -8.08 -1.57 8.65
CA LEU A 69 -8.43 -0.22 9.12
C LEU A 69 -7.24 0.74 9.05
N SER A 70 -6.05 0.28 9.44
CA SER A 70 -4.81 1.04 9.32
C SER A 70 -4.53 1.40 7.85
N ALA A 71 -4.66 0.45 6.92
CA ALA A 71 -4.50 0.71 5.49
C ALA A 71 -5.53 1.72 4.96
N LEU A 72 -6.81 1.59 5.34
CA LEU A 72 -7.87 2.49 4.91
C LEU A 72 -7.66 3.91 5.46
N GLY A 73 -7.38 4.05 6.75
CA GLY A 73 -7.18 5.33 7.41
C GLY A 73 -5.89 6.02 6.99
N GLN A 74 -4.76 5.31 7.04
CA GLN A 74 -3.43 5.89 6.87
C GLN A 74 -2.98 5.93 5.40
N LEU A 75 -2.99 4.77 4.72
CA LEU A 75 -2.52 4.66 3.34
C LEU A 75 -3.52 5.26 2.34
N PHE A 76 -4.83 5.09 2.57
CA PHE A 76 -5.88 5.67 1.72
C PHE A 76 -6.52 6.93 2.29
N GLY A 77 -6.03 7.47 3.40
CA GLY A 77 -6.46 8.79 3.88
C GLY A 77 -7.96 8.89 4.18
N LEU A 78 -8.67 7.78 4.44
CA LEU A 78 -10.12 7.78 4.67
C LEU A 78 -10.53 8.36 6.04
N TYR A 79 -9.56 8.85 6.81
CA TYR A 79 -9.79 9.49 8.10
C TYR A 79 -10.09 10.98 7.92
N LEU A 80 -11.34 11.28 7.54
CA LEU A 80 -11.82 12.63 7.19
C LEU A 80 -12.28 13.43 8.42
N VAL A 81 -11.36 13.71 9.34
CA VAL A 81 -11.69 14.41 10.61
C VAL A 81 -11.65 15.93 10.52
N ASN A 82 -11.03 16.51 9.50
CA ASN A 82 -10.95 17.96 9.34
C ASN A 82 -11.01 18.36 7.85
N PRO A 83 -11.33 19.64 7.55
CA PRO A 83 -11.43 20.11 6.16
C PRO A 83 -10.14 19.95 5.34
N PHE A 84 -8.97 20.04 5.97
CA PHE A 84 -7.68 19.80 5.29
C PHE A 84 -7.49 18.32 4.93
N ALA A 85 -7.95 17.39 5.76
CA ALA A 85 -7.94 15.96 5.49
C ALA A 85 -8.87 15.64 4.31
N VAL A 86 -10.03 16.30 4.22
CA VAL A 86 -10.92 16.22 3.05
C VAL A 86 -10.24 16.75 1.79
N LEU A 87 -9.57 17.91 1.88
CA LEU A 87 -8.83 18.47 0.76
C LEU A 87 -7.71 17.54 0.28
N LEU A 88 -6.91 17.00 1.20
CA LEU A 88 -5.86 16.03 0.88
C LEU A 88 -6.43 14.74 0.31
N PHE A 89 -7.55 14.25 0.82
CA PHE A 89 -8.23 13.09 0.24
C PHE A 89 -8.60 13.33 -1.22
N VAL A 90 -9.15 14.50 -1.55
CA VAL A 90 -9.55 14.84 -2.92
C VAL A 90 -8.34 15.06 -3.85
N ILE A 91 -7.32 15.79 -3.40
CA ILE A 91 -6.17 16.16 -4.24
C ILE A 91 -5.14 15.03 -4.35
N GLU A 92 -4.98 14.22 -3.31
CA GLU A 92 -3.93 13.21 -3.22
C GLU A 92 -4.52 11.81 -3.40
N THR A 93 -5.48 11.43 -2.56
CA THR A 93 -5.97 10.04 -2.50
C THR A 93 -6.78 9.68 -3.73
N ILE A 94 -7.74 10.52 -4.16
CA ILE A 94 -8.58 10.21 -5.33
C ILE A 94 -7.73 9.98 -6.60
N PRO A 95 -6.76 10.87 -6.97
CA PRO A 95 -5.87 10.61 -8.10
C PRO A 95 -5.04 9.33 -7.93
N ILE A 96 -4.54 9.06 -6.73
CA ILE A 96 -3.77 7.84 -6.44
C ILE A 96 -4.63 6.58 -6.62
N LEU A 97 -5.87 6.58 -6.13
CA LEU A 97 -6.81 5.47 -6.33
C LEU A 97 -7.10 5.24 -7.81
N PHE A 98 -7.31 6.31 -8.56
CA PHE A 98 -7.47 6.23 -10.01
C PHE A 98 -6.25 5.61 -10.69
N MET A 99 -5.04 6.06 -10.35
CA MET A 99 -3.79 5.54 -10.91
C MET A 99 -3.56 4.07 -10.53
N LEU A 100 -3.85 3.70 -9.27
CA LEU A 100 -3.76 2.32 -8.78
C LEU A 100 -4.72 1.41 -9.56
N PHE A 101 -5.98 1.82 -9.73
CA PHE A 101 -6.95 1.09 -10.51
C PHE A 101 -6.50 0.91 -11.97
N TYR A 102 -5.92 1.97 -12.56
CA TYR A 102 -5.36 1.90 -13.91
C TYR A 102 -4.22 0.89 -14.02
N ILE A 103 -3.29 0.87 -13.06
CA ILE A 103 -2.17 -0.09 -12.99
C ILE A 103 -2.71 -1.51 -12.94
N LEU A 104 -3.65 -1.81 -12.04
CA LEU A 104 -4.24 -3.14 -11.90
C LEU A 104 -4.98 -3.58 -13.17
N LYS A 105 -5.70 -2.65 -13.83
CA LYS A 105 -6.40 -2.93 -15.08
C LYS A 105 -5.43 -3.26 -16.23
N ASN A 106 -4.28 -2.58 -16.27
CA ASN A 106 -3.30 -2.63 -17.34
C ASN A 106 -2.01 -3.39 -16.97
N ILE A 107 -2.03 -4.20 -15.91
CA ILE A 107 -0.85 -4.91 -15.38
C ILE A 107 -0.15 -5.82 -16.40
N LYS A 108 -0.83 -6.20 -17.49
CA LYS A 108 -0.24 -6.97 -18.60
C LYS A 108 0.95 -6.28 -19.26
N TYR A 109 1.07 -4.95 -19.12
CA TYR A 109 2.20 -4.17 -19.64
C TYR A 109 3.33 -3.99 -18.60
N ALA A 110 3.20 -4.59 -17.41
CA ALA A 110 4.21 -4.51 -16.36
C ALA A 110 5.41 -5.43 -16.66
N ASP A 111 6.60 -4.82 -16.68
CA ASP A 111 7.89 -5.50 -16.81
C ASP A 111 8.47 -5.86 -15.43
N SER A 112 9.75 -6.25 -15.39
CA SER A 112 10.44 -6.57 -14.14
C SER A 112 10.56 -5.37 -13.19
N PHE A 113 10.74 -4.16 -13.72
CA PHE A 113 10.86 -2.94 -12.91
C PHE A 113 9.54 -2.62 -12.20
N ILE A 114 8.41 -2.65 -12.90
CA ILE A 114 7.10 -2.40 -12.29
C ILE A 114 6.72 -3.47 -11.27
N ARG A 115 7.12 -4.73 -11.50
CA ARG A 115 6.92 -5.81 -10.53
C ARG A 115 7.74 -5.59 -9.27
N PHE A 116 9.00 -5.20 -9.41
CA PHE A 116 9.84 -4.83 -8.26
C PHE A 116 9.19 -3.70 -7.46
N LEU A 117 8.75 -2.63 -8.14
CA LEU A 117 8.06 -1.51 -7.51
C LEU A 117 6.79 -1.95 -6.78
N SER A 118 5.99 -2.82 -7.38
CA SER A 118 4.77 -3.35 -6.74
C SER A 118 5.07 -4.17 -5.49
N ILE A 119 6.14 -4.96 -5.50
CA ILE A 119 6.59 -5.72 -4.31
C ILE A 119 7.07 -4.75 -3.23
N PHE A 120 7.89 -3.76 -3.61
CA PHE A 120 8.34 -2.72 -2.68
C PHE A 120 7.16 -1.98 -2.05
N PHE A 121 6.16 -1.59 -2.85
CA PHE A 121 4.95 -0.93 -2.36
C PHE A 121 4.28 -1.74 -1.25
N VAL A 122 4.06 -3.05 -1.46
CA VAL A 122 3.36 -3.91 -0.51
C VAL A 122 4.19 -4.12 0.75
N LEU A 123 5.48 -4.46 0.62
CA LEU A 123 6.36 -4.72 1.77
C LEU A 123 6.55 -3.47 2.62
N TYR A 124 6.88 -2.36 1.97
CA TYR A 124 7.07 -1.09 2.65
C TYR A 124 5.76 -0.66 3.34
N ALA A 125 4.62 -0.72 2.65
CA ALA A 125 3.31 -0.42 3.24
C ALA A 125 3.05 -1.24 4.50
N SER A 126 3.28 -2.56 4.46
CA SER A 126 3.00 -3.42 5.60
C SER A 126 3.81 -3.07 6.83
N VAL A 127 5.13 -2.83 6.67
CA VAL A 127 6.01 -2.53 7.81
C VAL A 127 5.53 -1.28 8.54
N TRP A 128 5.28 -0.19 7.80
CA TRP A 128 4.92 1.06 8.45
C TRP A 128 3.45 1.11 8.89
N LEU A 129 2.53 0.43 8.20
CA LEU A 129 1.13 0.35 8.62
C LEU A 129 0.93 -0.42 9.94
N ILE A 130 1.80 -1.39 10.22
CA ILE A 130 1.83 -2.12 11.50
C ILE A 130 2.46 -1.21 12.57
N GLY A 131 3.65 -0.68 12.31
CA GLY A 131 4.42 0.05 13.34
C GLY A 131 3.96 1.48 13.63
N ASN A 132 3.22 2.15 12.75
CA ASN A 132 2.82 3.54 12.93
C ASN A 132 1.32 3.66 13.23
N ASP A 133 0.97 4.41 14.27
CA ASP A 133 -0.41 4.81 14.55
C ASP A 133 -0.67 6.31 14.35
N ASN A 134 0.39 7.10 14.20
CA ASN A 134 0.28 8.56 14.10
C ASN A 134 -0.05 9.02 12.67
N LEU A 135 -1.12 9.79 12.50
CA LEU A 135 -1.57 10.24 11.18
C LEU A 135 -0.62 11.24 10.51
N GLY A 136 0.04 12.11 11.28
CA GLY A 136 1.03 13.05 10.72
C GLY A 136 2.26 12.33 10.14
N THR A 137 2.72 11.29 10.83
CA THR A 137 3.81 10.42 10.36
C THR A 137 3.35 9.54 9.19
N ALA A 138 2.12 9.06 9.21
CA ALA A 138 1.52 8.32 8.09
C ALA A 138 1.55 9.10 6.78
N VAL A 139 1.23 10.40 6.80
CA VAL A 139 1.28 11.27 5.60
C VAL A 139 2.68 11.31 5.01
N ARG A 140 3.73 11.32 5.85
CA ARG A 140 5.12 11.30 5.38
C ARG A 140 5.51 9.96 4.80
N LEU A 141 5.13 8.87 5.47
CA LEU A 141 5.49 7.52 5.07
C LEU A 141 4.77 7.08 3.79
N ARG A 142 3.50 7.43 3.62
CA ARG A 142 2.72 7.08 2.42
C ARG A 142 3.25 7.75 1.15
N MET A 143 4.00 8.85 1.24
CA MET A 143 4.58 9.51 0.06
C MET A 143 5.43 8.54 -0.77
N TYR A 144 6.21 7.67 -0.14
CA TYR A 144 7.02 6.68 -0.86
C TYR A 144 6.15 5.64 -1.57
N ASN A 145 5.03 5.21 -0.96
CA ASN A 145 4.04 4.38 -1.63
C ASN A 145 3.41 5.10 -2.83
N TYR A 146 3.10 6.38 -2.69
CA TYR A 146 2.44 7.16 -3.73
C TYR A 146 3.39 7.43 -4.90
N LEU A 147 4.67 7.71 -4.64
CA LEU A 147 5.71 7.81 -5.67
C LEU A 147 5.80 6.54 -6.52
N VAL A 148 5.73 5.37 -5.89
CA VAL A 148 5.70 4.09 -6.59
C VAL A 148 4.50 3.98 -7.53
N VAL A 149 3.31 4.37 -7.06
CA VAL A 149 2.09 4.39 -7.88
C VAL A 149 2.25 5.35 -9.06
N TYR A 150 2.77 6.55 -8.84
CA TYR A 150 3.02 7.53 -9.90
C TYR A 150 3.96 6.99 -10.99
N ILE A 151 5.12 6.44 -10.59
CA ILE A 151 6.11 5.88 -11.51
C ILE A 151 5.49 4.73 -12.31
N ALA A 152 4.81 3.81 -11.63
CA ALA A 152 4.19 2.65 -12.27
C ALA A 152 3.08 3.05 -13.25
N PHE A 153 2.27 4.06 -12.90
CA PHE A 153 1.21 4.56 -13.75
C PHE A 153 1.75 5.11 -15.07
N PHE A 154 2.68 6.06 -15.01
CA PHE A 154 3.23 6.69 -16.22
C PHE A 154 4.01 5.71 -17.09
N TYR A 155 4.74 4.78 -16.47
CA TYR A 155 5.45 3.72 -17.19
C TYR A 155 4.49 2.83 -17.98
N ILE A 156 3.44 2.32 -17.33
CA ILE A 156 2.43 1.48 -17.98
C ILE A 156 1.67 2.26 -19.06
N LEU A 157 1.35 3.53 -18.79
CA LEU A 157 0.69 4.41 -19.75
C LEU A 157 1.54 4.56 -21.03
N GLN A 158 2.85 4.84 -20.87
CA GLN A 158 3.78 4.95 -21.98
C GLN A 158 3.93 3.62 -22.75
N ALA A 159 4.08 2.50 -22.04
CA ALA A 159 4.21 1.18 -22.64
C ALA A 159 2.98 0.81 -23.48
N ARG A 160 1.78 1.12 -22.98
CA ARG A 160 0.51 0.93 -23.70
C ARG A 160 0.45 1.77 -24.97
N PHE A 161 0.80 3.06 -24.90
CA PHE A 161 0.77 3.94 -26.06
C PHE A 161 1.75 3.50 -27.16
N LYS A 162 2.99 3.13 -26.79
CA LYS A 162 3.99 2.62 -27.74
C LYS A 162 3.48 1.37 -28.48
N LEU A 163 2.91 0.40 -27.76
CA LEU A 163 2.38 -0.82 -28.37
C LEU A 163 1.19 -0.54 -29.32
N ASN A 164 0.30 0.37 -28.94
CA ASN A 164 -0.83 0.74 -29.79
C ASN A 164 -0.37 1.50 -31.05
N ALA A 165 0.65 2.35 -30.95
CA ALA A 165 1.24 3.05 -32.09
C ALA A 165 1.94 2.10 -33.06
N SER A 166 2.70 1.11 -32.56
CA SER A 166 3.33 0.08 -33.39
C SER A 166 2.30 -0.77 -34.14
N ARG A 167 1.16 -1.11 -33.49
CA ARG A 167 0.09 -1.89 -34.12
C ARG A 167 -0.62 -1.14 -35.24
N LYS A 168 -0.75 0.19 -35.14
CA LYS A 168 -1.29 1.06 -36.20
C LYS A 168 -0.38 1.21 -37.42
N LYS A 169 0.94 0.97 -37.29
CA LYS A 169 1.89 1.03 -38.43
C LYS A 169 1.96 -0.28 -39.24
N LEU A 170 1.39 -1.37 -38.72
CA LEU A 170 1.42 -2.70 -39.33
C LEU A 170 0.12 -3.06 -40.08
N VAL A 171 -0.87 -2.18 -40.03
CA VAL A 171 -2.15 -2.26 -40.76
C VAL A 171 -2.15 -1.16 -41.81
#